data_AF-A0A1F9I6Y4-F1
#
_entry.id   AF-A0A1F9I6Y4-F1
#
_cell.length_a   1.000
_cell.length_b   1.000
_cell.length_c   1.000
_cell.angle_alpha   90.00
_cell.angle_beta   90.00
_cell.angle_gamma   90.00
#
_symmetry.space_group_name_H-M   'P 1'
#
loop_
_entity.id
_entity.type
_entity.pdbx_description
1 polymer ?
#
loop_
_entity_poly.entity_id
_entity_poly.type
_entity_poly.pdbx_seq_one_letter_code
_entity_poly.pdbx_strand_id
1 'polypeptide(L)'
;MTPLKAWPKSNDYCKQLAVNGLMGWRLPTLAEVIALYGSRALVSNKADKKYWNFRYATWTSDLHSTKAWSSVILGDGKVADKGVGTKVGAISCVHENGDL
;
A
#
# COMPACT_ATOMS: atom_id res chain seq x y z
N MET A 1 -12.42 -12.90 -5.27
CA MET A 1 -11.88 -11.58 -5.68
C MET A 1 -11.83 -10.70 -4.45
N THR A 2 -10.65 -10.18 -4.07
CA THR A 2 -10.54 -9.26 -2.91
C THR A 2 -11.19 -7.92 -3.28
N PRO A 3 -12.18 -7.42 -2.52
CA PRO A 3 -12.83 -6.17 -2.86
C PRO A 3 -11.88 -4.98 -2.66
N LEU A 4 -11.69 -4.19 -3.73
CA LEU A 4 -10.92 -2.95 -3.68
C LEU A 4 -11.55 -1.99 -2.66
N LYS A 5 -10.70 -1.35 -1.86
CA LYS A 5 -11.13 -0.44 -0.79
C LYS A 5 -10.81 1.00 -1.15
N ALA A 6 -11.66 1.89 -0.66
CA ALA A 6 -11.40 3.33 -0.68
C ALA A 6 -10.32 3.69 0.35
N TRP A 7 -9.72 4.86 0.20
CA TRP A 7 -8.60 5.27 1.06
C TRP A 7 -8.96 5.23 2.56
N PRO A 8 -10.08 5.80 3.05
CA PRO A 8 -10.40 5.79 4.48
C PRO A 8 -10.52 4.38 5.05
N LYS A 9 -11.20 3.48 4.32
CA LYS A 9 -11.35 2.08 4.73
C LYS A 9 -10.03 1.33 4.75
N SER A 10 -9.10 1.69 3.86
CA SER A 10 -7.77 1.07 3.81
C SER A 10 -6.91 1.54 4.98
N ASN A 11 -6.97 2.85 5.27
CA ASN A 11 -6.28 3.47 6.39
C ASN A 11 -6.79 2.94 7.74
N ASP A 12 -8.11 2.88 7.92
CA ASP A 12 -8.73 2.36 9.14
C ASP A 12 -8.39 0.88 9.34
N TYR A 13 -8.42 0.09 8.27
CA TYR A 13 -8.02 -1.31 8.33
C TYR A 13 -6.58 -1.45 8.82
N CYS A 14 -5.62 -0.72 8.25
CA CYS A 14 -4.24 -0.80 8.70
C CYS A 14 -4.11 -0.37 10.17
N LYS A 15 -4.73 0.73 10.59
CA LYS A 15 -4.65 1.19 11.99
C LYS A 15 -5.23 0.21 13.01
N GLN A 16 -6.21 -0.59 12.60
CA GLN A 16 -6.87 -1.59 13.46
C GLN A 16 -6.26 -2.98 13.33
N LEU A 17 -5.34 -3.18 12.37
CA LEU A 17 -4.70 -4.46 12.14
C LEU A 17 -3.83 -4.82 13.34
N ALA A 18 -4.04 -6.04 13.85
CA ALA A 18 -3.18 -6.66 14.85
C ALA A 18 -2.73 -8.02 14.31
N VAL A 19 -1.42 -8.17 14.09
CA VAL A 19 -0.82 -9.42 13.62
C VAL A 19 0.08 -9.95 14.72
N ASN A 20 -0.23 -11.12 15.28
CA ASN A 20 0.54 -11.72 16.39
C ASN A 20 0.75 -10.77 17.60
N GLY A 21 -0.25 -9.92 17.90
CA GLY A 21 -0.16 -8.92 18.97
C GLY A 21 0.55 -7.62 18.59
N LEU A 22 1.16 -7.53 17.40
CA LEU A 22 1.76 -6.30 16.89
C LEU A 22 0.68 -5.37 16.33
N MET A 23 0.56 -4.18 16.92
CA MET A 23 -0.30 -3.07 16.49
C MET A 23 0.56 -1.92 15.95
N GLY A 24 -0.06 -0.87 15.39
CA GLY A 24 0.68 0.27 14.85
C GLY A 24 0.97 0.19 13.35
N TRP A 25 0.32 -0.76 12.67
CA TRP A 25 0.32 -0.84 11.21
C TRP A 25 -0.31 0.43 10.61
N ARG A 26 0.23 0.88 9.49
CA ARG A 26 -0.24 2.05 8.75
C ARG A 26 -0.22 1.79 7.25
N LEU A 27 -0.85 2.67 6.47
CA LEU A 27 -0.56 2.72 5.04
C LEU A 27 0.92 3.10 4.82
N PRO A 28 1.56 2.58 3.77
CA PRO A 28 2.90 3.01 3.40
C PRO A 28 2.91 4.46 2.95
N THR A 29 4.06 5.11 3.05
CA THR A 29 4.30 6.40 2.39
C THR A 29 4.57 6.18 0.90
N LEU A 30 4.42 7.24 0.10
CA LEU A 30 4.75 7.22 -1.31
C LEU A 30 6.23 6.86 -1.52
N ALA A 31 7.12 7.42 -0.69
CA ALA A 31 8.55 7.12 -0.74
C ALA A 31 8.84 5.63 -0.48
N GLU A 32 8.16 5.00 0.49
CA GLU A 32 8.31 3.57 0.78
C GLU A 32 7.88 2.70 -0.41
N VAL A 33 6.76 3.03 -1.05
CA VAL A 33 6.27 2.26 -2.19
C VAL A 33 7.18 2.41 -3.42
N ILE A 34 7.71 3.62 -3.66
CA ILE A 34 8.68 3.88 -4.73
C ILE A 34 9.99 3.13 -4.46
N ALA A 35 10.50 3.16 -3.22
CA ALA A 35 11.71 2.44 -2.83
C ALA A 35 11.53 0.93 -3.01
N LEU A 36 10.36 0.40 -2.62
CA LEU A 36 10.03 -1.01 -2.80
C LEU A 36 10.03 -1.41 -4.28
N TYR A 37 9.40 -0.61 -5.15
CA TYR A 37 9.46 -0.81 -6.60
C TYR A 37 10.90 -0.76 -7.13
N GLY A 38 11.67 0.27 -6.76
CA GLY A 38 13.04 0.47 -7.21
C GLY A 38 14.02 -0.61 -6.75
N SER A 39 13.83 -1.16 -5.56
CA SER A 39 14.67 -2.23 -4.99
C SER A 39 14.63 -3.53 -5.79
N ARG A 40 13.61 -3.74 -6.63
CA ARG A 40 13.32 -4.99 -7.32
C ARG A 40 13.14 -6.21 -6.41
N ALA A 41 13.03 -6.02 -5.08
CA ALA A 41 12.82 -7.11 -4.12
C ALA A 41 11.56 -7.94 -4.45
N LEU A 42 10.54 -7.29 -5.01
CA LEU A 42 9.28 -7.92 -5.38
C LEU A 42 9.36 -8.83 -6.63
N VAL A 43 10.35 -8.61 -7.49
CA VAL A 43 10.53 -9.33 -8.76
C VAL A 43 11.67 -10.34 -8.71
N SER A 44 12.62 -10.18 -7.78
CA SER A 44 13.74 -11.11 -7.61
C SER A 44 13.31 -12.45 -7.01
N ASN A 45 12.30 -12.46 -6.11
CA ASN A 45 11.77 -13.70 -5.55
C ASN A 45 10.50 -14.16 -6.28
N LYS A 46 10.64 -15.19 -7.15
CA LYS A 46 9.50 -15.80 -7.87
C LYS A 46 8.44 -16.37 -6.94
N ALA A 47 8.81 -16.84 -5.75
CA ALA A 47 7.86 -17.41 -4.79
C ALA A 47 6.95 -16.34 -4.19
N ASP A 48 7.49 -15.12 -3.97
CA ASP A 48 6.75 -14.02 -3.36
C ASP A 48 5.85 -13.29 -4.37
N LYS A 49 6.21 -13.35 -5.65
CA LYS A 49 5.45 -12.70 -6.75
C LYS A 49 3.96 -13.03 -6.74
N LYS A 50 3.55 -14.21 -6.24
CA LYS A 50 2.13 -14.61 -6.16
C LYS A 50 1.35 -13.92 -5.03
N TYR A 51 2.03 -13.41 -4.01
CA TYR A 51 1.42 -12.69 -2.89
C TYR A 51 1.32 -11.19 -3.14
N TRP A 52 2.07 -10.68 -4.11
CA TRP A 52 2.07 -9.27 -4.48
C TRP A 52 1.03 -8.96 -5.54
N ASN A 53 0.38 -7.82 -5.35
CA ASN A 53 -0.59 -7.31 -6.29
C ASN A 53 0.07 -6.27 -7.21
N PHE A 54 0.42 -6.70 -8.41
CA PHE A 54 1.03 -5.82 -9.43
C PHE A 54 0.02 -5.13 -10.35
N ARG A 55 -1.28 -5.46 -10.23
CA ARG A 55 -2.33 -4.98 -11.15
C ARG A 55 -3.17 -3.85 -10.55
N TYR A 56 -3.38 -3.88 -9.25
CA TYR A 56 -4.15 -2.89 -8.54
C TYR A 56 -3.22 -1.90 -7.86
N ALA A 57 -3.71 -0.68 -7.65
CA ALA A 57 -2.92 0.34 -6.98
C ALA A 57 -2.74 -0.01 -5.50
N THR A 58 -1.65 0.46 -4.91
CA THR A 58 -1.40 0.49 -3.47
C THR A 58 -1.70 1.91 -3.00
N TRP A 59 -2.57 2.04 -2.01
CA TRP A 59 -2.80 3.33 -1.34
C TRP A 59 -1.59 3.75 -0.51
N THR A 60 -1.26 5.03 -0.54
CA THR A 60 -0.26 5.62 0.34
C THR A 60 -0.89 6.55 1.37
N SER A 61 -0.21 6.85 2.46
CA SER A 61 -0.63 7.85 3.44
C SER A 61 -0.55 9.29 2.90
N ASP A 62 0.26 9.51 1.86
CA ASP A 62 0.59 10.82 1.32
C ASP A 62 -0.62 11.49 0.66
N LEU A 63 -0.92 12.68 1.16
CA LEU A 63 -1.90 13.59 0.58
C LEU A 63 -1.28 14.25 -0.66
N HIS A 64 -1.87 14.04 -1.84
CA HIS A 64 -1.42 14.72 -3.06
C HIS A 64 -2.11 16.09 -3.22
N SER A 65 -3.37 16.17 -2.82
CA SER A 65 -4.16 17.42 -2.82
C SER A 65 -5.22 17.38 -1.72
N THR A 66 -5.96 18.47 -1.54
CA THR A 66 -6.94 18.62 -0.44
C THR A 66 -7.97 17.49 -0.30
N LYS A 67 -8.23 16.69 -1.35
CA LYS A 67 -9.17 15.55 -1.32
C LYS A 67 -8.68 14.30 -2.06
N ALA A 68 -7.40 14.22 -2.40
CA ALA A 68 -6.82 13.08 -3.12
C ALA A 68 -5.54 12.59 -2.46
N TRP A 69 -5.40 11.26 -2.42
CA TRP A 69 -4.22 10.58 -1.91
C TRP A 69 -3.48 9.94 -3.07
N SER A 70 -2.16 9.84 -2.90
CA SER A 70 -1.32 9.16 -3.86
C SER A 70 -1.59 7.66 -3.82
N SER A 71 -1.44 7.03 -4.98
CA SER A 71 -1.54 5.59 -5.14
C SER A 71 -0.55 5.14 -6.21
N VAL A 72 0.01 3.94 -6.06
CA VAL A 72 1.06 3.45 -6.97
C VAL A 72 0.72 2.05 -7.43
N ILE A 73 0.82 1.79 -8.73
CA ILE A 73 0.75 0.40 -9.23
C ILE A 73 2.16 -0.19 -9.19
N LEU A 74 2.36 -1.19 -8.33
CA LEU A 74 3.68 -1.81 -8.13
C LEU A 74 4.23 -2.51 -9.39
N GLY A 75 3.39 -2.82 -10.37
CA GLY A 75 3.81 -3.43 -11.63
C GLY A 75 4.47 -2.48 -12.62
N ASP A 76 4.22 -1.17 -12.50
CA ASP A 76 4.71 -0.15 -13.45
C ASP A 76 5.42 1.04 -12.78
N GLY A 77 5.33 1.17 -11.45
CA GLY A 77 5.92 2.26 -10.69
C GLY A 77 5.23 3.61 -10.90
N LYS A 78 4.07 3.65 -11.57
CA LYS A 78 3.36 4.89 -11.86
C LYS A 78 2.60 5.38 -10.64
N VAL A 79 2.84 6.63 -10.29
CA VAL A 79 2.08 7.37 -9.26
C VAL A 79 0.81 7.92 -9.90
N ALA A 80 -0.32 7.76 -9.21
CA ALA A 80 -1.61 8.30 -9.61
C ALA A 80 -2.38 8.83 -8.40
N ASP A 81 -3.12 9.91 -8.58
CA ASP A 81 -3.88 10.55 -7.52
C ASP A 81 -5.35 10.19 -7.63
N LYS A 82 -5.94 9.81 -6.50
CA LYS A 82 -7.32 9.30 -6.47
C LYS A 82 -8.08 9.96 -5.33
N GLY A 83 -9.31 10.38 -5.63
CA GLY A 83 -10.19 10.97 -4.64
C GLY A 83 -10.58 9.98 -3.55
N VAL A 84 -10.91 10.51 -2.35
CA VAL A 84 -11.17 9.75 -1.11
C VAL A 84 -12.05 8.49 -1.26
N GLY A 85 -13.10 8.56 -2.09
CA GLY A 85 -14.10 7.49 -2.24
C GLY A 85 -13.76 6.45 -3.30
N THR A 86 -12.68 6.65 -4.07
CA THR A 86 -12.35 5.79 -5.21
C THR A 86 -11.93 4.41 -4.73
N LYS A 87 -12.44 3.32 -5.33
CA LYS A 87 -12.02 1.95 -4.98
C LYS A 87 -10.97 1.45 -5.97
N VAL A 88 -9.71 1.81 -5.74
CA VAL A 88 -8.58 1.45 -6.63
C VAL A 88 -7.56 0.54 -5.96
N GLY A 89 -7.61 0.46 -4.63
CA GLY A 89 -6.50 -0.05 -3.84
C GLY A 89 -6.68 -1.47 -3.37
N ALA A 90 -5.65 -2.30 -3.55
CA ALA A 90 -5.40 -3.39 -2.61
C ALA A 90 -4.95 -2.78 -1.27
N ILE A 91 -5.37 -3.40 -0.16
CA ILE A 91 -4.87 -2.97 1.14
C ILE A 91 -3.45 -3.52 1.30
N SER A 92 -2.49 -2.61 1.46
CA SER A 92 -1.12 -2.92 1.87
C SER A 92 -0.82 -2.09 3.11
N CYS A 93 -0.40 -2.76 4.18
CA CYS A 93 -0.01 -2.11 5.42
C CYS A 93 1.47 -2.33 5.67
N VAL A 94 2.14 -1.34 6.23
CA VAL A 94 3.51 -1.43 6.72
C VAL A 94 3.52 -1.20 8.22
N HIS A 95 4.50 -1.78 8.87
CA HIS A 95 4.81 -1.58 10.27
C HIS A 95 6.30 -1.24 10.34
N GLU A 96 6.68 -0.30 11.19
CA GLU A 96 8.10 -0.02 11.41
C GLU A 96 8.72 -1.25 12.06
N ASN A 97 9.76 -1.82 11.46
CA ASN A 97 10.56 -2.80 12.17
C ASN A 97 11.28 -2.03 13.27
N GLY A 98 10.71 -2.00 14.47
CA GLY A 98 11.54 -1.86 15.65
C GLY A 98 12.54 -3.00 15.59
N ASP A 99 13.82 -2.67 15.68
CA ASP A 99 14.95 -3.61 15.66
C ASP A 99 14.57 -4.90 16.39
N LEU A 100 14.39 -5.99 15.63
CA LEU A 100 14.26 -7.36 16.14
C LEU A 100 15.64 -7.98 16.25
#